data_AF-A0A2S9FM47-F1
#
_entry.id   AF-A0A2S9FM47-F1
#
_cell.length_a   1.000
_cell.length_b   1.000
_cell.length_c   1.000
_cell.angle_alpha   90.00
_cell.angle_beta   90.00
_cell.angle_gamma   90.00
#
_symmetry.space_group_name_H-M   'P 1'
#
loop_
_entity.id
_entity.type
_entity.pdbx_description
1 polymer ?
#
loop_
_entity_poly.entity_id
_entity_poly.type
_entity_poly.pdbx_seq_one_letter_code
_entity_poly.pdbx_strand_id
1 'polypeptide(L)' 'FLHLEGTLETIGRRQASRPGHFMPAALLASQFETLEPLEPDERGIAIDVDQSIDSIIERYVHTTSSHTAEEEDR' A
#
# COMPACT_ATOMS: atom_id res chain seq x y z
N PHE A 1 8.97 -2.34 -5.38
CA PHE A 1 7.62 -2.74 -4.92
C PHE A 1 6.79 -1.51 -4.56
N LEU A 2 5.46 -1.60 -4.63
CA LEU A 2 4.56 -0.62 -4.03
C LEU A 2 3.87 -1.30 -2.84
N HIS A 3 4.21 -0.90 -1.62
CA HIS A 3 3.57 -1.35 -0.41
C HIS A 3 2.41 -0.43 -0.08
N LEU A 4 1.19 -0.97 -0.06
CA LEU A 4 -0.02 -0.25 0.29
C LEU A 4 -0.31 -0.44 1.77
N GLU A 5 0.05 0.56 2.57
CA GLU A 5 -0.04 0.50 4.02
C GLU A 5 -1.36 1.05 4.52
N GLY A 6 -1.88 0.52 5.62
CA GLY A 6 -3.06 1.06 6.25
C GLY A 6 -3.38 0.35 7.55
N THR A 7 -4.25 0.95 8.36
CA THR A 7 -4.69 0.32 9.60
C THR A 7 -5.66 -0.82 9.33
N LEU A 8 -5.73 -1.79 10.26
CA LEU A 8 -6.70 -2.89 10.20
C LEU A 8 -8.13 -2.36 10.10
N GLU A 9 -8.44 -1.24 10.77
CA GLU A 9 -9.74 -0.57 10.71
C GLU A 9 -10.04 -0.04 9.29
N THR A 10 -9.11 0.71 8.69
CA THR A 10 -9.30 1.29 7.35
C THR A 10 -9.47 0.19 6.29
N ILE A 11 -8.65 -0.86 6.35
CA ILE A 11 -8.72 -1.98 5.41
C ILE A 11 -10.01 -2.79 5.62
N GLY A 12 -10.37 -3.09 6.87
CA GLY A 12 -11.59 -3.81 7.21
C GLY A 12 -12.85 -3.08 6.72
N ARG A 13 -12.92 -1.75 6.93
CA ARG A 13 -14.00 -0.89 6.43
C ARG A 13 -14.12 -0.94 4.90
N ARG A 14 -13.00 -0.90 4.18
CA ARG A 14 -12.96 -0.93 2.71
C ARG A 14 -13.32 -2.30 2.12
N GLN A 15 -12.97 -3.40 2.79
CA GLN A 15 -13.38 -4.73 2.36
C GLN A 15 -14.87 -4.94 2.57
N ALA A 16 -15.40 -4.50 3.72
CA ALA A 16 -16.82 -4.63 4.06
C ALA A 16 -17.75 -3.85 3.10
N SER A 17 -17.27 -2.77 2.49
CA SER A 17 -18.05 -1.98 1.52
C SER A 17 -18.14 -2.61 0.13
N ARG A 18 -17.43 -3.72 -0.14
CA ARG A 18 -17.44 -4.41 -1.43
C ARG A 18 -18.45 -5.56 -1.43
N PRO A 19 -19.57 -5.45 -2.19
CA PRO A 19 -20.56 -6.52 -2.24
C PRO A 19 -19.95 -7.79 -2.86
N GLY A 20 -20.29 -8.95 -2.30
CA GLY A 20 -19.83 -10.25 -2.82
C GLY A 20 -18.43 -10.68 -2.39
N HIS A 21 -17.67 -9.83 -1.69
CA HIS A 21 -16.34 -10.14 -1.19
C HIS A 21 -16.34 -10.16 0.34
N PHE A 22 -16.59 -11.34 0.92
CA PHE A 22 -16.45 -11.53 2.36
C PHE A 22 -15.00 -11.92 2.71
N MET A 23 -14.31 -11.05 3.44
CA MET A 23 -13.04 -11.38 4.07
C MET A 23 -13.28 -11.59 5.57
N PRO A 24 -13.06 -12.80 6.11
CA PRO A 24 -13.19 -13.03 7.55
C PRO A 24 -12.24 -12.11 8.33
N ALA A 25 -12.70 -11.50 9.42
CA ALA A 25 -11.87 -10.61 10.24
C ALA A 25 -10.60 -11.29 10.76
N ALA A 26 -10.68 -12.59 11.09
CA ALA A 26 -9.54 -13.40 11.51
C ALA A 26 -8.48 -13.55 10.40
N LEU A 27 -8.88 -13.59 9.14
CA LEU A 27 -7.95 -13.67 8.01
C LEU A 27 -7.25 -12.34 7.76
N LEU A 28 -7.94 -11.21 7.98
CA LEU A 28 -7.32 -9.89 7.92
C LEU A 28 -6.28 -9.76 9.05
N ALA A 29 -6.62 -10.15 10.28
CA ALA A 29 -5.70 -10.13 11.41
C ALA A 29 -4.44 -10.98 11.14
N SER A 30 -4.58 -12.20 10.64
CA SER A 30 -3.41 -13.05 10.34
C SER A 30 -2.51 -12.48 9.26
N GLN A 31 -3.07 -11.73 8.28
CA GLN A 31 -2.25 -11.05 7.27
C GLN A 31 -1.43 -9.93 7.89
N PHE A 32 -1.99 -9.14 8.80
CA PHE A 32 -1.24 -8.11 9.54
C PHE A 32 -0.15 -8.71 10.42
N GLU A 33 -0.40 -9.84 11.07
CA GLU A 33 0.62 -10.56 11.86
C GLU A 33 1.78 -11.08 11.01
N THR A 34 1.52 -11.39 9.73
CA THR A 34 2.53 -11.89 8.79
C THR A 34 3.26 -10.76 8.05
N LEU A 35 2.68 -9.56 8.01
CA LEU A 35 3.17 -8.46 7.19
C LEU A 35 4.39 -7.79 7.85
N GLU A 36 5.53 -7.86 7.16
CA GLU A 36 6.75 -7.17 7.55
C GLU A 36 6.87 -5.84 6.76
N PRO A 37 7.21 -4.71 7.42
CA PRO A 37 7.45 -3.45 6.72
C PRO A 37 8.63 -3.55 5.75
N LEU A 38 8.64 -2.67 4.74
CA LEU A 38 9.80 -2.55 3.85
C LEU A 38 11.04 -2.10 4.63
N GLU A 39 12.17 -2.78 4.44
CA GLU A 39 13.46 -2.39 5.00
C GLU A 39 14.13 -1.29 4.16
N PRO A 40 15.02 -0.45 4.72
CA PRO A 40 15.61 0.70 4.02
C PRO A 40 16.45 0.36 2.78
N ASP A 41 16.96 -0.87 2.69
CA ASP A 41 17.73 -1.38 1.56
C ASP A 41 16.88 -2.08 0.49
N GLU A 42 15.58 -2.23 0.74
CA GLU A 42 14.64 -2.76 -0.24
C GLU A 42 14.19 -1.69 -1.23
N ARG A 43 14.18 -2.04 -2.52
CA ARG A 43 13.65 -1.15 -3.57
C ARG A 43 12.13 -1.15 -3.54
N GLY A 44 11.55 -0.25 -2.76
CA GLY A 44 10.10 -0.08 -2.67
C GLY A 44 9.66 1.28 -2.13
N ILE A 45 8.38 1.57 -2.33
CA ILE A 45 7.71 2.77 -1.82
C ILE A 45 6.50 2.30 -1.02
N ALA A 46 6.35 2.84 0.20
CA ALA A 46 5.15 2.69 1.00
C ALA A 46 4.20 3.88 0.76
N ILE A 47 2.92 3.59 0.54
CA ILE A 47 1.86 4.61 0.40
C ILE A 47 0.67 4.21 1.27
N ASP A 48 0.22 5.15 2.11
CA ASP A 48 -0.97 4.98 2.93
C ASP A 48 -2.22 4.85 2.05
N VAL A 49 -3.04 3.85 2.31
CA VAL A 49 -4.29 3.62 1.59
C VAL A 49 -5.43 4.49 2.09
N ASP A 50 -5.35 5.21 3.22
CA ASP A 50 -6.45 6.03 3.76
C ASP A 50 -6.69 7.35 3.00
N GLN A 51 -6.63 7.26 1.68
CA GLN A 51 -6.87 8.32 0.71
C GLN A 51 -7.62 7.76 -0.52
N SER A 52 -7.95 8.62 -1.48
CA SER A 52 -8.64 8.20 -2.71
C SER A 52 -7.71 7.36 -3.61
N ILE A 53 -8.28 6.53 -4.49
CA ILE A 53 -7.50 5.75 -5.46
C ILE A 53 -6.66 6.66 -6.36
N ASP A 54 -7.23 7.78 -6.81
CA ASP A 54 -6.55 8.74 -7.67
C ASP A 54 -5.32 9.34 -6.95
N SER A 55 -5.46 9.66 -5.66
CA SER A 55 -4.35 10.18 -4.85
C SER A 55 -3.23 9.15 -4.65
N ILE A 56 -3.56 7.87 -4.48
CA ILE A 56 -2.57 6.78 -4.41
C ILE A 56 -1.79 6.69 -5.72
N ILE A 57 -2.50 6.72 -6.85
CA ILE A 57 -1.89 6.62 -8.18
C ILE A 57 -0.99 7.82 -8.45
N GLU A 58 -1.48 9.03 -8.20
CA GLU A 58 -0.72 10.26 -8.39
C GLU A 58 0.55 10.26 -7.56
N ARG A 59 0.44 9.88 -6.27
CA ARG A 59 1.60 9.77 -5.38
C ARG A 59 2.63 8.78 -5.91
N TYR A 60 2.20 7.61 -6.35
CA TYR A 60 3.10 6.58 -6.88
C TYR A 60 3.83 7.08 -8.14
N VAL A 61 3.09 7.60 -9.12
CA VAL A 61 3.66 8.10 -10.38
C VAL A 61 4.66 9.23 -10.12
N HIS A 62 4.33 10.17 -9.21
CA HIS A 62 5.23 11.25 -8.84
C HIS A 62 6.54 10.73 -8.24
N THR A 63 6.47 9.80 -7.29
CA THR A 63 7.67 9.25 -6.62
C THR A 63 8.51 8.38 -7.55
N THR A 64 7.92 7.58 -8.44
CA THR A 64 8.71 6.79 -9.38
C THR A 64 9.39 7.65 -10.44
N SER A 65 8.76 8.74 -10.86
CA SER A 65 9.33 9.65 -11.86
C SER A 65 10.54 10.41 -11.33
N SER A 66 10.60 10.68 -10.02
CA SER A 66 11.77 11.31 -9.38
C SER A 66 12.93 10.33 -9.18
N HIS A 67 12.69 9.03 -8.98
CA HIS A 67 13.75 8.02 -8.83
C HIS A 67 14.41 7.66 -10.18
N THR A 68 13.66 7.64 -11.29
CA THR A 68 14.23 7.38 -12.62
C THR A 68 15.20 8.49 -13.06
N ALA A 69 14.91 9.75 -12.70
CA ALA A 69 15.76 10.89 -13.04
C ALA A 69 17.13 10.87 -12.31
N GLU A 70 17.21 10.22 -11.14
CA GLU A 70 18.44 10.07 -10.37
C GLU A 70 19.29 8.87 -10.83
N GLU A 71 18.67 7.86 -11.45
CA GLU A 71 19.38 6.70 -12.05
C GLU A 71 19.97 7.01 -13.44
N GLU A 72 19.41 7.95 -14.20
CA GLU A 72 19.92 8.36 -15.54
C GLU A 72 21.15 9.29 -15.47
N ASP A 73 21.41 9.95 -14.33
CA ASP A 73 22.55 10.87 -14.13
C ASP A 73 23.81 10.15 -13.58
N ARG A 74 23.85 8.81 -13.58
CA ARG A 74 24.91 7.98 -12.99
C ARG A 74 25.63 7.04 -13.97
#